data_AF-A0AA50HZ05-F1
#
_entry.id   AF-A0AA50HZ05-F1
#
_cell.length_a   1.000
_cell.length_b   1.000
_cell.length_c   1.000
_cell.angle_alpha   90.00
_cell.angle_beta   90.00
_cell.angle_gamma   90.00
#
_symmetry.space_group_name_H-M   'P 1'
#
loop_
_entity.id
_entity.type
_entity.pdbx_description
1 polymer ?
#
loop_
_entity_poly.entity_id
_entity_poly.type
_entity_poly.pdbx_seq_one_letter_code
_entity_poly.pdbx_strand_id
1 'polypeptide(L)' 'MAPNNIEPSKTYRVALMEYLLSGQEVGLDYLTTNTPGLKVINYGRDIRSILVDYLQNNAQQAFTDLGEL' A
#
# COMPACT_ATOMS: atom_id res chain seq x y z
N MET A 1 6.53 16.96 -17.89
CA MET A 1 5.54 16.82 -16.78
C MET A 1 6.33 16.90 -15.49
N ALA A 2 6.05 17.87 -14.60
CA ALA A 2 6.74 17.95 -13.32
C ALA A 2 6.38 16.73 -12.44
N PRO A 3 7.28 16.23 -11.57
CA PRO A 3 6.94 15.16 -10.64
C PRO A 3 5.80 15.66 -9.75
N ASN A 4 4.78 14.81 -9.54
CA ASN A 4 3.67 15.08 -8.64
C ASN A 4 4.22 15.27 -7.21
N ASN A 5 4.49 16.51 -6.81
CA ASN A 5 4.93 16.81 -5.45
C ASN A 5 3.83 16.42 -4.46
N ILE A 6 4.23 15.80 -3.36
CA ILE A 6 3.33 15.56 -2.23
C ILE A 6 3.06 16.90 -1.54
N GLU A 7 1.79 17.25 -1.41
CA GLU A 7 1.36 18.49 -0.76
C GLU A 7 1.02 18.18 0.71
N PRO A 8 1.70 18.81 1.70
CA PRO A 8 1.50 18.50 3.12
C PRO A 8 0.06 18.73 3.62
N SER A 9 -0.69 19.62 2.97
CA SER A 9 -2.08 19.93 3.33
C SER A 9 -3.10 18.93 2.78
N LYS A 10 -2.69 18.00 1.91
CA LYS A 10 -3.61 17.03 1.30
C LYS A 10 -3.67 15.73 2.11
N THR A 11 -4.87 15.17 2.20
CA THR A 11 -5.08 13.82 2.72
C THR A 11 -4.94 12.81 1.60
N TYR A 12 -4.11 11.78 1.80
CA TYR A 12 -3.88 10.71 0.86
C TYR A 12 -4.45 9.39 1.36
N ARG A 13 -4.81 8.51 0.43
CA ARG A 13 -5.12 7.11 0.74
C ARG A 13 -3.88 6.28 0.44
N VAL A 14 -3.46 5.51 1.43
CA VAL A 14 -2.30 4.61 1.32
C VAL A 14 -2.76 3.18 1.61
N ALA A 15 -2.25 2.22 0.85
CA ALA A 15 -2.40 0.81 1.16
C ALA A 15 -1.29 0.38 2.13
N LEU A 16 -1.66 -0.26 3.22
CA LEU A 16 -0.72 -0.73 4.25
C LEU A 16 -1.06 -2.18 4.61
N MET A 17 -0.06 -2.94 5.03
CA MET A 17 -0.27 -4.23 5.67
C MET A 17 -0.78 -4.02 7.09
N GLU A 18 -1.71 -4.87 7.54
CA GLU A 18 -2.27 -4.81 8.91
C GLU A 18 -1.18 -4.89 9.99
N TYR A 19 -0.11 -5.65 9.74
CA TYR A 19 1.03 -5.72 10.65
C TYR A 19 1.68 -4.35 10.90
N LEU A 20 1.76 -3.46 9.90
CA LEU A 20 2.30 -2.11 10.10
C LEU A 20 1.40 -1.27 11.01
N LEU A 21 0.08 -1.46 10.92
CA LEU A 21 -0.89 -0.78 11.78
C LEU A 21 -0.76 -1.19 13.26
N SER A 22 -0.13 -2.33 13.55
CA SER A 22 0.13 -2.77 14.92
C SER A 22 1.17 -1.91 15.65
N GLY A 23 2.02 -1.18 14.93
CA GLY A 23 3.12 -0.41 15.51
C GLY A 23 4.29 -1.24 16.02
N GLN A 24 4.31 -2.55 15.75
CA GLN A 24 5.39 -3.43 16.18
C GLN A 24 6.65 -3.32 15.32
N GLU A 25 6.53 -2.76 14.11
CA GLU A 25 7.65 -2.63 13.19
C GLU A 25 8.60 -1.51 13.62
N VAL A 26 9.87 -1.87 13.79
CA VAL A 26 10.90 -0.95 14.30
C VAL A 26 11.14 0.17 13.29
N GLY A 27 11.00 1.42 13.75
CA GLY A 27 11.20 2.61 12.92
C GLY A 27 9.99 2.99 12.05
N LEU A 28 8.87 2.26 12.15
CA LEU A 28 7.60 2.55 11.46
C LEU A 28 6.41 2.67 12.44
N ASP A 29 6.69 2.97 13.71
CA ASP A 29 5.72 3.15 14.80
C ASP A 29 4.79 4.37 14.62
N TYR A 30 5.03 5.20 13.61
CA TYR A 30 4.14 6.28 13.19
C TYR A 30 2.99 5.79 12.28
N LEU A 31 3.07 4.57 11.72
CA LEU A 31 2.04 3.98 10.84
C LEU A 31 0.95 3.25 11.63
N THR A 32 0.56 3.76 12.80
CA THR A 32 -0.47 3.14 13.67
C THR A 32 -1.68 4.04 13.80
N THR A 33 -2.83 3.46 14.17
CA THR A 33 -4.06 4.23 14.43
C THR A 33 -3.98 5.11 15.68
N ASN A 34 -2.93 4.99 16.49
CA ASN A 34 -2.67 5.89 17.61
C ASN A 34 -2.06 7.22 17.16
N THR A 35 -1.49 7.27 15.94
CA THR A 35 -0.93 8.50 15.38
C THR A 35 -2.03 9.45 14.91
N PRO A 36 -2.03 10.72 15.35
CA PRO A 36 -3.00 11.71 14.89
C PRO A 36 -3.01 11.84 13.36
N GLY A 37 -4.20 11.85 12.77
CA GLY A 37 -4.39 12.01 11.33
C GLY A 37 -4.37 10.72 10.51
N LEU A 38 -3.98 9.58 11.09
CA LEU A 38 -4.10 8.28 10.44
C LEU A 38 -5.42 7.61 10.82
N LYS A 39 -6.17 7.15 9.81
CA LYS A 39 -7.42 6.39 10.03
C LYS A 39 -7.53 5.25 9.03
N VAL A 40 -7.95 4.08 9.51
CA VAL A 40 -8.34 2.97 8.65
C VAL A 40 -9.71 3.31 8.06
N ILE A 41 -9.79 3.36 6.73
CA ILE A 41 -11.06 3.61 6.01
C ILE A 41 -11.66 2.34 5.42
N ASN A 42 -10.86 1.28 5.25
CA ASN A 42 -11.30 -0.03 4.77
C ASN A 42 -10.24 -1.11 5.09
N TYR A 43 -10.70 -2.34 5.26
CA TYR A 43 -9.83 -3.53 5.25
C TYR A 43 -9.92 -4.20 3.88
N GLY A 44 -8.75 -4.48 3.28
CA GLY A 44 -8.65 -5.15 2.00
C GLY A 44 -8.83 -6.66 2.09
N ARG A 45 -8.70 -7.34 0.95
CA ARG A 45 -8.51 -8.81 0.93
C ARG A 45 -7.05 -9.13 1.25
N ASP A 46 -6.80 -10.40 1.58
CA ASP A 46 -5.44 -10.93 1.69
C ASP A 46 -4.62 -10.59 0.43
N ILE A 47 -3.42 -10.05 0.63
CA ILE A 47 -2.55 -9.58 -0.46
C ILE A 47 -2.20 -10.69 -1.45
N ARG A 48 -2.12 -11.95 -0.99
CA ARG A 48 -1.81 -13.10 -1.85
C ARG A 48 -2.98 -13.37 -2.79
N SER A 49 -4.21 -13.29 -2.30
CA SER A 49 -5.39 -13.43 -3.17
C SER A 49 -5.45 -12.31 -4.21
N ILE A 50 -5.18 -11.06 -3.81
CA ILE A 50 -5.12 -9.93 -4.74
C ILE A 50 -4.03 -10.13 -5.80
N LEU A 51 -2.86 -10.62 -5.40
CA LEU A 51 -1.76 -10.90 -6.32
C LEU A 51 -2.12 -12.03 -7.31
N VAL A 52 -2.71 -13.13 -6.84
CA VAL A 52 -3.17 -14.22 -7.71
C VAL A 52 -4.18 -13.71 -8.73
N ASP A 53 -5.18 -12.94 -8.29
CA ASP A 53 -6.17 -12.34 -9.19
C ASP A 53 -5.50 -11.43 -10.23
N TYR A 54 -4.52 -10.63 -9.81
CA TYR A 54 -3.79 -9.75 -10.71
C TYR A 54 -3.01 -10.56 -11.76
N LEU A 55 -2.26 -11.58 -11.35
CA LEU A 55 -1.47 -12.43 -12.25
C LEU A 55 -2.35 -13.20 -13.25
N GLN A 56 -3.49 -13.73 -12.81
CA GLN A 56 -4.42 -14.45 -13.69
C GLN A 56 -5.03 -13.55 -14.76
N ASN A 57 -5.32 -12.29 -14.42
CA ASN A 57 -6.00 -11.37 -15.31
C ASN A 57 -5.05 -10.49 -16.14
N ASN A 58 -3.78 -10.36 -15.72
CA ASN A 58 -2.79 -9.47 -16.33
C ASN A 58 -1.46 -10.17 -16.64
N ALA A 59 -1.47 -11.49 -16.84
CA ALA A 59 -0.25 -12.32 -16.95
C ALA A 59 0.87 -11.68 -17.80
N GLN A 60 0.55 -11.17 -18.99
CA GLN A 60 1.54 -10.53 -19.87
C GLN A 60 2.16 -9.24 -19.30
N GLN A 61 1.34 -8.40 -18.65
CA GLN A 61 1.78 -7.14 -18.02
C GLN A 61 2.55 -7.42 -16.73
N ALA A 62 2.13 -8.44 -15.98
CA ALA A 62 2.75 -8.82 -14.72
C ALA A 62 4.20 -9.27 -14.86
N PHE A 63 4.54 -10.03 -15.91
CA PHE A 63 5.94 -10.41 -16.17
C PHE A 63 6.80 -9.19 -16.58
N THR A 64 6.21 -8.23 -17.30
CA THR A 64 6.87 -6.97 -17.67
C THR A 64 7.14 -6.07 -16.45
N ASP A 65 6.16 -5.92 -15.56
CA ASP A 65 6.26 -5.04 -14.38
C ASP A 65 7.19 -5.62 -13.28
N LEU A 66 7.42 -6.94 -13.28
CA LEU A 66 8.33 -7.63 -12.37
C LEU A 66 9.79 -7.65 -12.85
N GLY A 67 10.09 -7.02 -14.00
CA GLY A 67 11.46 -6.88 -14.51
C GLY A 67 12.03 -8.17 -15.11
N GLU A 68 11.20 -9.16 -15.41
CA GLU A 68 11.59 -10.35 -16.17
C GLU A 68 10.94 -10.30 -17.56
N LEU A 69 11.50 -9.44 -18.43
CA LEU A 69 11.73 -9.61 -19.87
C LEU A 69 12.33 -8.32 -20.48
#